data_AF-A0A371JUJ9-F1
#
_entry.id   AF-A0A371JUJ9-F1
#
_cell.length_a   1.000
_cell.length_b   1.000
_cell.length_c   1.000
_cell.angle_alpha   90.00
_cell.angle_beta   90.00
_cell.angle_gamma   90.00
#
_symmetry.space_group_name_H-M   'P 1'
#
loop_
_entity.id
_entity.type
_entity.pdbx_description
1 polymer ?
#
loop_
_entity_poly.entity_id
_entity_poly.type
_entity_poly.pdbx_seq_one_letter_code
_entity_poly.pdbx_strand_id
1 'polypeptide(L)'
;MKKREIYWLLGTLGFGFLVILLLFGVDGFRHDSLLDINIHDTYFVFPYFYLAILLFVLLLFGVYLFRTIQASFKNLTANLVLMVALIFMIMVLGGFTSLLETFSQPYSTLENGTVERERTPVESLMAILSMILVGLQLVLLVFLAYCGYKTGRNYASK
;
A
#
# COMPACT_ATOMS: atom_id res chain seq x y z
N MET A 1 -1.90 -0.94 28.00
CA MET A 1 -2.45 0.10 27.08
C MET A 1 -3.54 0.89 27.79
N LYS A 2 -3.64 2.20 27.58
CA LYS A 2 -4.78 2.98 28.10
C LYS A 2 -6.05 2.53 27.35
N LYS A 3 -7.19 2.37 28.04
CA LYS A 3 -8.48 1.93 27.43
C LYS A 3 -8.86 2.74 26.19
N ARG A 4 -8.53 4.03 26.17
CA ARG A 4 -8.71 4.94 25.02
C ARG A 4 -8.04 4.45 23.74
N GLU A 5 -6.86 3.83 23.82
CA GLU A 5 -6.14 3.37 22.63
C GLU A 5 -6.79 2.14 21.99
N ILE A 6 -7.41 1.29 22.81
CA ILE A 6 -8.16 0.13 22.33
C ILE A 6 -9.38 0.61 21.55
N TYR A 7 -10.12 1.60 22.06
CA TYR A 7 -11.27 2.18 21.33
C TYR A 7 -10.86 2.83 20.00
N TRP A 8 -9.72 3.50 19.95
CA TRP A 8 -9.21 4.05 18.69
C TRP A 8 -8.83 2.96 17.69
N LEU A 9 -8.16 1.90 18.15
CA LEU A 9 -7.79 0.79 17.28
C LEU A 9 -9.03 0.08 16.75
N LEU A 10 -9.93 -0.34 17.64
CA LEU A 10 -11.19 -0.99 17.27
C LEU A 10 -12.06 -0.09 16.38
N GLY A 11 -12.12 1.21 16.67
CA GLY A 11 -12.85 2.17 15.84
C GLY A 11 -12.27 2.29 14.44
N THR A 12 -10.94 2.33 14.31
CA THR A 12 -10.26 2.39 13.00
C THR A 12 -10.46 1.09 12.22
N LEU A 13 -10.30 -0.06 12.88
CA LEU A 13 -10.54 -1.38 12.27
C LEU A 13 -11.99 -1.49 11.80
N GLY A 14 -12.95 -1.23 12.68
CA GLY A 14 -14.38 -1.27 12.37
C GLY A 14 -14.78 -0.31 11.25
N PHE A 15 -14.23 0.92 11.25
CA PHE A 15 -14.43 1.87 10.15
C PHE A 15 -13.85 1.34 8.83
N GLY A 16 -12.64 0.77 8.85
CA GLY A 16 -12.05 0.15 7.67
C GLY A 16 -12.90 -1.00 7.12
N PHE A 17 -13.41 -1.87 7.98
CA PHE A 17 -14.35 -2.93 7.60
C PHE A 17 -15.62 -2.38 6.96
N LEU A 18 -16.20 -1.34 7.56
CA LEU A 18 -17.41 -0.69 7.03
C LEU A 18 -17.15 -0.06 5.66
N VAL A 19 -16.02 0.62 5.47
CA VAL A 19 -15.66 1.22 4.17
C VAL A 19 -15.49 0.15 3.09
N ILE A 20 -14.80 -0.95 3.38
CA ILE A 20 -14.64 -2.07 2.42
C ILE A 20 -16.00 -2.65 2.06
N LEU A 21 -16.86 -2.88 3.05
CA LEU A 21 -18.20 -3.43 2.83
C LEU A 21 -19.08 -2.49 2.00
N LEU A 22 -18.95 -1.17 2.18
CA LEU A 22 -19.70 -0.19 1.39
C LEU A 22 -19.21 -0.08 -0.05
N LEU A 23 -17.90 -0.18 -0.30
CA LEU A 23 -17.32 -0.01 -1.64
C LEU A 23 -17.35 -1.29 -2.47
N PHE A 24 -17.11 -2.44 -1.84
CA PHE A 24 -16.89 -3.72 -2.52
C PHE A 24 -17.88 -4.80 -2.07
N GLY A 25 -18.81 -4.50 -1.16
CA GLY A 25 -19.72 -5.49 -0.61
C GLY A 25 -18.98 -6.61 0.13
N VAL A 26 -19.58 -7.80 0.12
CA VAL A 26 -18.95 -9.01 0.68
C VAL A 26 -17.81 -9.50 -0.21
N ASP A 27 -17.82 -9.16 -1.49
CA ASP A 27 -16.79 -9.57 -2.46
C ASP A 27 -15.40 -8.97 -2.16
N GLY A 28 -15.34 -7.81 -1.51
CA GLY A 28 -14.08 -7.24 -1.02
C GLY A 28 -13.31 -8.13 -0.04
N PHE A 29 -13.99 -9.09 0.61
CA PHE A 29 -13.40 -10.04 1.55
C PHE A 29 -13.15 -11.43 0.95
N ARG A 30 -13.53 -11.65 -0.30
CA ARG A 30 -13.35 -12.94 -1.00
C ARG A 30 -12.09 -12.86 -1.86
N HIS A 31 -11.22 -13.84 -1.72
CA HIS A 31 -9.96 -13.89 -2.48
C HIS A 31 -10.20 -14.10 -3.98
N ASP A 32 -11.23 -14.89 -4.32
CA ASP A 32 -11.52 -15.30 -5.69
C ASP A 32 -12.46 -14.34 -6.44
N SER A 33 -12.92 -13.26 -5.78
CA SER A 33 -13.78 -12.27 -6.42
C SER A 33 -12.93 -11.32 -7.27
N LEU A 34 -13.31 -11.17 -8.54
CA LEU A 34 -12.59 -10.42 -9.55
C LEU A 34 -13.34 -9.16 -9.94
N LEU A 35 -12.61 -8.05 -10.02
CA LEU A 35 -13.09 -6.76 -10.49
C LEU A 35 -12.78 -6.67 -11.99
N ASP A 36 -13.84 -6.65 -12.79
CA ASP A 36 -13.74 -6.48 -14.24
C ASP A 36 -13.79 -4.99 -14.60
N ILE A 37 -12.67 -4.44 -15.07
CA ILE A 37 -12.58 -3.08 -15.60
C ILE A 37 -12.49 -3.17 -17.12
N ASN A 38 -13.52 -2.69 -17.80
CA ASN A 38 -13.51 -2.55 -19.25
C ASN A 38 -13.03 -1.15 -19.62
N ILE A 39 -11.84 -1.06 -20.24
CA ILE A 39 -11.27 0.20 -20.76
C ILE A 39 -10.88 -0.03 -22.21
N HIS A 40 -11.54 0.67 -23.14
CA HIS A 40 -11.19 0.72 -24.57
C HIS A 40 -10.80 -0.65 -25.15
N ASP A 41 -11.79 -1.56 -25.22
CA ASP A 41 -11.68 -2.93 -25.74
C ASP A 41 -10.68 -3.85 -25.03
N THR A 42 -10.10 -3.40 -23.91
CA THR A 42 -9.25 -4.20 -23.03
C THR A 42 -9.99 -4.54 -21.75
N TYR A 43 -10.02 -5.84 -21.41
CA TYR A 43 -10.51 -6.34 -20.13
C TYR A 43 -9.36 -6.44 -19.13
N PHE A 44 -9.39 -5.60 -18.10
CA PHE A 44 -8.53 -5.73 -16.94
C PHE A 44 -9.28 -6.43 -15.82
N VAL A 45 -8.79 -7.60 -15.43
CA VAL A 45 -9.37 -8.41 -14.36
C VAL A 45 -8.44 -8.31 -13.16
N PHE A 46 -8.93 -7.73 -12.06
CA PHE A 46 -8.13 -7.47 -10.86
C PHE A 46 -8.82 -7.97 -9.60
N PRO A 47 -8.19 -8.78 -8.73
CA PRO A 47 -8.87 -9.28 -7.54
C PRO A 47 -9.24 -8.14 -6.56
N TYR A 48 -10.50 -8.09 -6.13
CA TYR A 48 -10.99 -7.08 -5.18
C TYR A 48 -10.19 -7.06 -3.88
N PHE A 49 -9.73 -8.24 -3.45
CA PHE A 49 -8.98 -8.44 -2.22
C PHE A 49 -7.72 -7.57 -2.11
N TYR A 50 -6.94 -7.41 -3.20
CA TYR A 50 -5.72 -6.60 -3.17
C TYR A 50 -6.05 -5.09 -3.02
N LEU A 51 -7.11 -4.62 -3.68
CA LEU A 51 -7.62 -3.26 -3.53
C LEU A 51 -8.19 -3.02 -2.13
N ALA A 52 -8.92 -3.98 -1.57
CA ALA A 52 -9.48 -3.90 -0.23
C ALA A 52 -8.36 -3.82 0.83
N ILE A 53 -7.32 -4.64 0.72
CA ILE A 53 -6.14 -4.59 1.60
C ILE A 53 -5.44 -3.25 1.48
N LEU A 54 -5.19 -2.75 0.26
CA LEU A 54 -4.55 -1.46 0.06
C LEU A 54 -5.32 -0.34 0.76
N LEU A 55 -6.65 -0.31 0.55
CA LEU A 55 -7.52 0.68 1.17
C LEU A 55 -7.49 0.59 2.70
N PHE A 56 -7.56 -0.62 3.24
CA PHE A 56 -7.51 -0.85 4.69
C PHE A 56 -6.22 -0.36 5.31
N VAL A 57 -5.08 -0.73 4.71
CA VAL A 57 -3.75 -0.34 5.17
C VAL A 57 -3.57 1.18 5.04
N LEU A 58 -4.06 1.78 3.96
CA LEU A 58 -4.03 3.24 3.76
C LEU A 58 -4.83 3.97 4.84
N LEU A 59 -6.02 3.49 5.19
CA LEU A 59 -6.84 4.06 6.27
C LEU A 59 -6.11 3.96 7.62
N LEU A 60 -5.58 2.77 7.94
CA LEU A 60 -4.87 2.54 9.20
C LEU A 60 -3.61 3.41 9.28
N PHE A 61 -2.84 3.50 8.19
CA PHE A 61 -1.69 4.38 8.07
C PHE A 61 -2.09 5.85 8.27
N GLY A 62 -3.09 6.36 7.55
CA GLY A 62 -3.51 7.75 7.61
C GLY A 62 -4.00 8.18 8.99
N VAL A 63 -4.85 7.37 9.62
CA VAL A 63 -5.39 7.65 10.96
C VAL A 63 -4.26 7.69 12.00
N TYR A 64 -3.36 6.70 11.98
CA TYR A 64 -2.28 6.63 12.96
C TYR A 64 -1.14 7.62 12.69
N LEU A 65 -0.92 8.00 11.43
CA LEU A 65 -0.01 9.09 11.07
C LEU A 65 -0.50 10.39 11.68
N PHE A 66 -1.76 10.74 11.43
CA PHE A 66 -2.37 11.95 11.96
C PHE A 66 -2.32 11.99 13.49
N ARG A 67 -2.69 10.89 14.16
CA ARG A 67 -2.64 10.80 15.63
C ARG A 67 -1.22 10.93 16.18
N THR A 68 -0.23 10.33 15.52
CA THR A 68 1.17 10.39 15.95
C THR A 68 1.73 11.80 15.82
N ILE A 69 1.39 12.50 14.73
CA ILE A 69 1.74 13.91 14.53
C ILE A 69 1.10 14.78 15.60
N GLN A 70 -0.22 14.65 15.83
CA GLN A 70 -0.92 15.43 16.86
C GLN A 70 -0.38 15.20 18.27
N ALA A 71 0.00 13.96 18.60
CA ALA A 71 0.58 13.62 19.89
C ALA A 71 2.07 13.96 19.99
N SER A 72 2.69 14.51 18.94
CA SER A 72 4.13 14.75 18.82
C SER A 72 4.97 13.54 19.23
N PHE A 73 4.56 12.34 18.82
CA PHE A 73 5.21 11.06 19.14
C PHE A 73 5.27 10.72 20.64
N LYS A 74 4.44 11.35 21.50
CA LYS A 74 4.37 11.08 22.94
C LYS A 74 3.44 9.91 23.32
N ASN A 75 2.92 9.17 22.34
CA ASN A 75 2.02 8.04 22.55
C ASN A 75 2.61 6.76 21.94
N LEU A 76 3.27 5.95 22.79
CA LEU A 76 3.97 4.74 22.38
C LEU A 76 3.09 3.80 21.57
N THR A 77 1.85 3.58 22.02
CA THR A 77 0.92 2.68 21.34
C THR A 77 0.58 3.18 19.96
N ALA A 78 0.27 4.47 19.80
CA ALA A 78 -0.02 5.05 18.48
C ALA A 78 1.20 4.97 17.55
N ASN A 79 2.40 5.25 18.07
CA ASN A 79 3.63 5.16 17.30
C ASN A 79 3.92 3.71 16.86
N LEU A 80 3.74 2.72 17.74
CA LEU A 80 3.91 1.30 17.42
C LEU A 80 2.93 0.86 16.33
N VAL A 81 1.66 1.23 16.45
CA VAL A 81 0.65 0.91 15.43
C VAL A 81 0.98 1.60 14.09
N LEU A 82 1.45 2.85 14.11
CA LEU A 82 1.93 3.53 12.90
C LEU A 82 3.09 2.78 12.24
N MET A 83 4.08 2.32 13.02
CA MET A 83 5.20 1.55 12.47
C MET A 83 4.76 0.22 11.85
N VAL A 84 3.83 -0.49 12.50
CA VAL A 84 3.22 -1.70 11.93
C VAL A 84 2.45 -1.37 10.63
N ALA A 85 1.68 -0.28 10.62
CA ALA A 85 0.95 0.18 9.44
C ALA A 85 1.90 0.52 8.29
N LEU A 86 3.04 1.16 8.59
CA LEU A 86 4.08 1.48 7.61
C LEU A 86 4.70 0.22 6.99
N ILE A 87 5.00 -0.78 7.81
CA ILE A 87 5.51 -2.07 7.32
C ILE A 87 4.50 -2.70 6.36
N PHE A 88 3.22 -2.77 6.75
CA PHE A 88 2.17 -3.28 5.85
C PHE A 88 2.03 -2.45 4.59
N MET A 89 2.12 -1.12 4.68
CA MET A 89 2.05 -0.23 3.51
C MET A 89 3.19 -0.52 2.53
N ILE A 90 4.42 -0.66 3.03
CA ILE A 90 5.58 -1.01 2.21
C ILE A 90 5.39 -2.37 1.52
N MET A 91 4.89 -3.37 2.25
CA MET A 91 4.63 -4.71 1.70
C MET A 91 3.56 -4.69 0.61
N VAL A 92 2.44 -4.00 0.86
CA VAL A 92 1.35 -3.90 -0.12
C VAL A 92 1.82 -3.18 -1.37
N LEU A 93 2.49 -2.03 -1.23
CA LEU A 93 3.08 -1.32 -2.38
C LEU A 93 4.06 -2.21 -3.16
N GLY A 94 4.81 -3.08 -2.47
CA GLY A 94 5.72 -4.03 -3.13
C GLY A 94 4.99 -5.04 -4.00
N GLY A 95 3.85 -5.55 -3.53
CA GLY A 95 2.98 -6.38 -4.36
C GLY A 95 2.49 -5.65 -5.62
N PHE A 96 2.09 -4.38 -5.50
CA PHE A 96 1.70 -3.56 -6.66
C PHE A 96 2.86 -3.29 -7.62
N THR A 97 4.06 -3.01 -7.10
CA THR A 97 5.27 -2.84 -7.92
C THR A 97 5.54 -4.10 -8.75
N SER A 98 5.52 -5.29 -8.15
CA SER A 98 5.74 -6.56 -8.87
C SER A 98 4.69 -6.83 -9.95
N LEU A 99 3.44 -6.43 -9.71
CA LEU A 99 2.39 -6.50 -10.73
C LEU A 99 2.71 -5.57 -11.91
N LEU A 100 3.05 -4.31 -11.66
CA LEU A 100 3.42 -3.36 -12.72
C LEU A 100 4.67 -3.78 -13.49
N GLU A 101 5.66 -4.37 -12.83
CA GLU A 101 6.87 -4.88 -13.47
C GLU A 101 6.55 -5.98 -14.49
N THR A 102 5.56 -6.82 -14.20
CA THR A 102 5.09 -7.87 -15.12
C THR A 102 4.55 -7.27 -16.42
N PHE A 103 3.82 -6.16 -16.34
CA PHE A 103 3.29 -5.44 -17.51
C PHE A 103 4.32 -4.52 -18.18
N SER A 104 5.49 -4.31 -17.57
CA SER A 104 6.56 -3.46 -18.13
C SER A 104 7.58 -4.24 -18.96
N GLN A 105 7.46 -5.57 -19.02
CA GLN A 105 8.40 -6.39 -19.76
C GLN A 105 8.21 -6.19 -21.27
N PRO A 106 9.27 -5.85 -22.00
CA PRO A 106 9.19 -5.69 -23.45
C PRO A 106 8.91 -7.04 -24.10
N TYR A 107 7.98 -7.07 -25.05
CA TYR A 107 7.84 -8.22 -25.94
C TYR A 107 9.05 -8.27 -26.89
N SER A 108 9.63 -9.46 -27.05
CA SER A 108 10.68 -9.68 -28.05
C SER A 108 10.05 -10.06 -29.38
N THR A 109 10.24 -9.24 -30.41
CA THR A 109 10.00 -9.66 -31.79
C THR A 109 11.28 -10.24 -32.36
N LEU A 110 11.17 -11.41 -33.00
CA LEU A 110 12.26 -12.04 -33.72
C LEU A 110 12.19 -11.55 -35.17
N GLU A 111 12.92 -10.48 -35.46
CA GLU A 111 13.08 -9.98 -36.82
C GLU A 111 14.56 -10.14 -37.24
N ASN A 112 14.80 -10.85 -38.34
CA ASN A 112 16.14 -11.09 -38.91
C ASN A 112 17.22 -11.66 -37.95
N GLY A 113 16.83 -12.44 -36.95
CA GLY A 113 17.78 -13.10 -36.03
C GLY A 113 18.40 -12.17 -34.98
N THR A 114 17.98 -10.91 -34.93
CA THR A 114 18.31 -9.95 -33.88
C THR A 114 17.09 -9.72 -32.98
N VAL A 115 17.26 -9.82 -31.67
CA VAL A 115 16.20 -9.51 -30.70
C VAL A 115 16.16 -7.98 -30.54
N GLU A 116 15.28 -7.32 -31.28
CA GLU A 116 14.95 -5.92 -31.01
C GLU A 116 13.91 -5.87 -29.89
N ARG A 117 14.26 -5.15 -28.80
CA ARG A 117 13.35 -4.90 -27.68
C ARG A 117 12.81 -3.49 -27.83
N GLU A 118 11.69 -3.37 -28.53
CA GLU A 118 10.96 -2.11 -28.60
C GLU A 118 9.90 -2.09 -27.49
N ARG A 119 9.88 -1.03 -26.67
CA ARG A 119 8.87 -0.86 -25.64
C ARG A 119 7.65 -0.17 -26.22
N THR A 120 6.47 -0.74 -26.00
CA THR A 120 5.22 -0.03 -26.30
C THR A 120 5.05 1.19 -25.36
N PRO A 121 4.26 2.21 -25.75
CA PRO A 121 3.97 3.35 -24.87
C PRO A 121 3.40 2.94 -23.51
N VAL A 122 2.59 1.87 -23.48
CA VAL A 122 1.99 1.32 -22.26
C VAL A 122 3.05 0.68 -21.36
N GLU A 123 3.95 -0.14 -21.91
CA GLU A 123 5.05 -0.74 -21.14
C GLU A 123 5.97 0.33 -20.53
N SER A 124 6.25 1.40 -21.28
CA SER A 124 7.03 2.54 -20.80
C SER A 124 6.33 3.23 -19.62
N LEU A 125 5.01 3.46 -19.71
CA LEU A 125 4.21 4.03 -18.64
C LEU A 125 4.22 3.12 -17.39
N MET A 126 4.03 1.81 -17.56
CA MET A 126 4.06 0.84 -16.45
C MET A 126 5.43 0.81 -15.77
N ALA A 127 6.53 0.91 -16.54
CA ALA A 127 7.87 1.00 -15.99
C ALA A 127 8.09 2.28 -15.15
N ILE A 128 7.58 3.42 -15.63
CA ILE A 128 7.66 4.70 -14.89
C ILE A 128 6.85 4.62 -13.59
N LEU A 129 5.63 4.08 -13.64
CA LEU A 129 4.80 3.91 -12.45
C LEU A 129 5.46 2.97 -11.43
N SER A 130 6.03 1.86 -11.88
CA SER A 130 6.80 0.95 -11.03
C SER A 130 7.97 1.67 -10.35
N MET A 131 8.76 2.45 -11.10
CA MET A 131 9.87 3.22 -10.56
C MET A 131 9.42 4.23 -9.49
N ILE A 132 8.30 4.92 -9.71
CA ILE A 132 7.72 5.85 -8.73
C ILE A 132 7.31 5.11 -7.46
N LEU A 133 6.67 3.94 -7.57
CA LEU A 133 6.28 3.14 -6.41
C LEU A 133 7.49 2.67 -5.59
N VAL A 134 8.55 2.21 -6.25
CA VAL A 134 9.82 1.86 -5.57
C VAL A 134 10.41 3.07 -4.85
N GLY A 135 10.43 4.24 -5.51
CA GLY A 135 10.87 5.49 -4.89
C GLY A 135 10.06 5.84 -3.64
N LEU A 136 8.74 5.69 -3.70
CA LEU A 136 7.85 5.90 -2.56
C LEU A 136 8.14 4.91 -1.41
N GLN A 137 8.40 3.64 -1.71
CA GLN A 137 8.76 2.64 -0.70
C GLN A 137 10.05 2.99 0.03
N LEU A 138 11.07 3.48 -0.69
CA LEU A 138 12.32 3.95 -0.08
C LEU A 138 12.08 5.12 0.87
N VAL A 139 11.24 6.09 0.47
CA VAL A 139 10.84 7.21 1.34
C VAL A 139 10.11 6.70 2.59
N LEU A 140 9.19 5.74 2.43
CA LEU A 140 8.48 5.14 3.56
C LEU A 140 9.40 4.37 4.51
N LEU A 141 10.45 3.71 4.00
CA LEU A 141 11.46 3.04 4.82
C LEU A 141 12.28 4.03 5.64
N VAL A 142 12.72 5.13 5.02
CA VAL A 142 13.40 6.23 5.75
C VAL A 142 12.48 6.81 6.82
N PHE A 143 11.20 7.00 6.49
CA PHE A 143 10.20 7.49 7.43
C PHE A 143 9.92 6.50 8.58
N LEU A 144 9.93 5.20 8.33
CA LEU A 144 9.83 4.15 9.35
C LEU A 144 11.02 4.23 10.33
N ALA A 145 12.25 4.35 9.80
CA ALA A 145 13.45 4.52 10.61
C ALA A 145 13.37 5.80 11.46
N TYR A 146 12.90 6.92 10.88
CA TYR A 146 12.65 8.16 11.60
C TYR A 146 11.64 8.00 12.73
N CYS A 147 10.51 7.32 12.48
CA CYS A 147 9.50 7.05 13.49
C CYS A 147 10.06 6.21 14.65
N GLY A 148 10.88 5.20 14.34
CA GLY A 148 11.59 4.39 15.32
C GLY A 148 12.55 5.22 16.16
N TYR A 149 13.43 6.01 15.52
CA TYR A 149 14.37 6.90 16.20
C TYR A 149 13.67 7.90 17.13
N LYS A 150 12.64 8.60 16.62
CA LYS A 150 11.92 9.62 17.38
C LYS A 150 11.14 9.03 18.54
N THR A 151 10.54 7.85 18.35
CA THR A 151 9.88 7.12 19.43
C THR A 151 10.90 6.68 20.48
N GLY A 152 12.03 6.11 20.08
CA GLY A 152 13.11 5.71 20.98
C GLY A 152 13.60 6.87 21.84
N ARG A 153 13.90 8.03 21.24
CA ARG A 153 14.36 9.22 21.98
C ARG A 153 13.34 9.72 23.01
N ASN A 154 12.05 9.73 22.67
CA ASN A 154 10.99 10.20 23.57
C ASN A 154 10.79 9.31 24.82
N TYR A 155 11.15 8.03 24.73
CA TYR A 155 10.92 7.04 25.79
C TYR A 155 12.19 6.54 26.47
N ALA A 156 13.36 6.67 25.85
CA ALA A 156 14.65 6.42 26.49
C ALA A 156 15.05 7.52 27.49
N SER A 157 14.43 8.70 27.39
CA SER A 157 14.65 9.85 28.27
C SER A 157 13.73 9.87 29.51
N LYS A 158 12.95 8.81 29.74
CA LYS A 158 12.08 8.63 30.92
C LYS A 158 12.55 7.44 31.73
#